data_AF-A0A345Z442-F1
#
_entry.id   AF-A0A345Z442-F1
#
_cell.length_a   1.000
_cell.length_b   1.000
_cell.length_c   1.000
_cell.angle_alpha   90.00
_cell.angle_beta   90.00
_cell.angle_gamma   90.00
#
_symmetry.space_group_name_H-M   'P 1'
#
loop_
_entity.id
_entity.type
_entity.pdbx_description
1 polymer ?
#
loop_
_entity_poly.entity_id
_entity_poly.type
_entity_poly.pdbx_seq_one_letter_code
_entity_poly.pdbx_strand_id
1 'polypeptide(L)'
;MFYVKNLWSLTKINWKLLLIRTSLAFSGLFIASLGTKIYLPLTVGSGNVDFAIFSMLTMFIPGAIQSHSSDSTTIGKVDPTVNENYYYLYLMLFYFILLLFVILFTVLRCLREYRKTKDREIISRAIVLVIGDIILMFVGPLFLQIHQGYFQYSGFQDWLVSLSQNNTPSGHLAMVWVFFGAFLLYCFGVAVLVWSKVFNGPYNSVATEFMGLTKWSYLQSRILWDVIIFLFALTMFLSAPGYSWDVKVAFFSNYLVFGMIIFTFGTGLAINFFLPILKKIWNHEKLYLSVNEYEKRLKMIEKINKNNSTTA
;
A
#
# COMPACT_ATOMS: atom_id res chain seq x y z
N MET A 1 -3.19 -3.27 -17.36
CA MET A 1 -3.68 -2.56 -16.16
C MET A 1 -4.47 -1.35 -16.62
N PHE A 2 -5.77 -1.30 -16.36
CA PHE A 2 -6.67 -0.31 -16.94
C PHE A 2 -6.54 1.03 -16.22
N TYR A 3 -5.68 1.90 -16.74
CA TYR A 3 -5.84 3.33 -16.48
C TYR A 3 -7.07 3.79 -17.27
N VAL A 4 -8.01 4.39 -16.55
CA VAL A 4 -9.16 5.09 -17.12
C VAL A 4 -8.64 5.93 -18.29
N LYS A 5 -9.06 5.56 -19.51
CA LYS A 5 -8.59 6.16 -20.76
C LYS A 5 -8.92 7.65 -20.88
N ASN A 6 -9.63 8.23 -19.92
CA ASN A 6 -10.01 9.63 -19.92
C ASN A 6 -10.58 10.04 -18.54
N LEU A 7 -9.73 10.39 -17.56
CA LEU A 7 -10.21 10.82 -16.23
C LEU A 7 -11.10 12.08 -16.36
N TRP A 8 -10.77 12.94 -17.33
CA TRP A 8 -11.53 14.13 -17.70
C TRP A 8 -12.91 13.82 -18.27
N SER A 9 -13.05 12.76 -19.07
CA SER A 9 -14.38 12.31 -19.50
C SER A 9 -15.15 11.70 -18.32
N LEU A 10 -14.50 10.99 -17.40
CA LEU A 10 -15.15 10.38 -16.23
C LEU A 10 -15.60 11.41 -15.18
N THR A 11 -14.85 12.51 -14.97
CA THR A 11 -15.29 13.64 -14.13
C THR A 11 -16.48 14.37 -14.73
N LYS A 12 -16.57 14.48 -16.07
CA LYS A 12 -17.72 15.11 -16.73
C LYS A 12 -18.92 14.19 -16.90
N ILE A 13 -18.72 12.87 -17.03
CA ILE A 13 -19.76 11.91 -17.41
C ILE A 13 -20.29 11.12 -16.20
N ASN A 14 -19.47 10.86 -15.17
CA ASN A 14 -19.89 9.98 -14.07
C ASN A 14 -19.16 10.23 -12.74
N TRP A 15 -19.23 11.48 -12.24
CA TRP A 15 -18.65 11.87 -10.94
C TRP A 15 -19.11 10.99 -9.78
N LYS A 16 -20.35 10.46 -9.84
CA LYS A 16 -20.91 9.53 -8.83
C LYS A 16 -20.12 8.22 -8.79
N LEU A 17 -19.77 7.65 -9.93
CA LEU A 17 -18.96 6.44 -9.98
C LEU A 17 -17.54 6.70 -9.47
N LEU A 18 -16.95 7.85 -9.82
CA LEU A 18 -15.64 8.25 -9.31
C LEU A 18 -15.68 8.40 -7.78
N LEU A 19 -16.72 9.02 -7.23
CA LEU A 19 -16.93 9.15 -5.78
C LEU A 19 -17.05 7.79 -5.10
N ILE A 20 -17.86 6.87 -5.65
CA ILE A 20 -18.03 5.50 -5.12
C ILE A 20 -16.69 4.76 -5.12
N ARG A 21 -15.95 4.81 -6.23
CA ARG A 21 -14.65 4.14 -6.32
C ARG A 21 -13.63 4.75 -5.36
N THR A 22 -13.60 6.08 -5.25
CA THR A 22 -12.72 6.78 -4.31
C THR A 22 -13.05 6.44 -2.86
N SER A 23 -14.33 6.38 -2.53
CA SER A 23 -14.81 5.96 -1.20
C SER A 23 -14.37 4.53 -0.89
N LEU A 24 -14.55 3.60 -1.85
CA LEU A 24 -14.06 2.23 -1.72
C LEU A 24 -12.55 2.16 -1.56
N ALA A 25 -11.79 2.98 -2.31
CA ALA A 25 -10.34 3.04 -2.19
C ALA A 25 -9.92 3.44 -0.76
N PHE A 26 -10.54 4.50 -0.21
CA PHE A 26 -10.26 4.95 1.15
C PHE A 26 -10.73 3.95 2.21
N SER A 27 -11.89 3.31 2.05
CA SER A 27 -12.33 2.23 2.95
C SER A 27 -11.34 1.05 2.92
N GLY A 28 -10.86 0.66 1.73
CA GLY A 28 -9.85 -0.38 1.58
C GLY A 28 -8.55 -0.04 2.29
N LEU A 29 -8.06 1.20 2.13
CA LEU A 29 -6.88 1.70 2.84
C LEU A 29 -7.08 1.75 4.35
N PHE A 30 -8.25 2.19 4.81
CA PHE A 30 -8.58 2.24 6.23
C PHE A 30 -8.55 0.84 6.85
N ILE A 31 -9.14 -0.15 6.18
CA ILE A 31 -9.10 -1.56 6.60
C ILE A 31 -7.68 -2.14 6.54
N ALA A 32 -6.93 -1.84 5.47
CA ALA A 32 -5.55 -2.29 5.32
C ALA A 32 -4.66 -1.76 6.46
N SER A 33 -4.79 -0.46 6.77
CA SER A 33 -4.06 0.18 7.87
C SER A 33 -4.46 -0.39 9.24
N LEU A 34 -5.70 -0.83 9.43
CA LEU A 34 -6.12 -1.52 10.66
C LEU A 34 -5.36 -2.84 10.81
N GLY A 35 -5.33 -3.66 9.75
CA GLY A 35 -4.54 -4.90 9.72
C GLY A 35 -3.06 -4.64 10.02
N THR A 36 -2.48 -3.62 9.39
CA THR A 36 -1.10 -3.16 9.67
C THR A 36 -0.90 -2.81 11.12
N LYS A 37 -1.81 -2.03 11.70
CA LYS A 37 -1.67 -1.60 13.08
C LYS A 37 -1.74 -2.76 14.08
N ILE A 38 -2.51 -3.80 13.79
CA ILE A 38 -2.62 -5.00 14.64
C ILE A 38 -1.35 -5.84 14.60
N TYR A 39 -0.73 -6.06 13.43
CA TYR A 39 0.44 -6.95 13.35
C TYR A 39 1.76 -6.29 13.76
N LEU A 40 1.89 -4.97 13.60
CA LEU A 40 3.16 -4.26 13.86
C LEU A 40 3.76 -4.55 15.26
N PRO A 41 2.97 -4.57 16.36
CA PRO A 41 3.49 -4.86 17.69
C PRO A 41 3.87 -6.34 17.93
N LEU A 42 3.42 -7.28 17.08
CA LEU A 42 3.57 -8.71 17.34
C LEU A 42 4.99 -9.24 17.08
N THR A 43 5.83 -8.52 16.33
CA THR A 43 7.24 -8.91 16.06
C THR A 43 7.43 -10.33 15.50
N VAL A 44 6.48 -10.83 14.72
CA VAL A 44 6.51 -12.17 14.09
C VAL A 44 6.90 -12.13 12.61
N GLY A 45 7.72 -11.14 12.24
CA GLY A 45 8.02 -10.82 10.85
C GLY A 45 7.26 -9.61 10.34
N SER A 46 7.81 -8.97 9.32
CA SER A 46 7.30 -7.73 8.77
C SER A 46 7.33 -7.77 7.23
N GLY A 47 6.45 -7.01 6.57
CA GLY A 47 6.57 -6.84 5.11
C GLY A 47 7.88 -6.16 4.73
N ASN A 48 8.31 -6.25 3.47
CA ASN A 48 9.55 -5.61 3.00
C ASN A 48 9.58 -4.10 3.29
N VAL A 49 8.44 -3.43 3.15
CA VAL A 49 8.29 -1.99 3.44
C VAL A 49 8.48 -1.71 4.93
N ASP A 50 7.81 -2.48 5.79
CA ASP A 50 7.90 -2.32 7.24
C ASP A 50 9.32 -2.62 7.73
N PHE A 51 9.97 -3.64 7.16
CA PHE A 51 11.36 -3.98 7.45
C PHE A 51 12.32 -2.85 7.09
N ALA A 52 12.09 -2.20 5.94
CA ALA A 52 12.83 -1.01 5.55
C ALA A 52 12.60 0.16 6.51
N ILE A 53 11.36 0.36 6.98
CA ILE A 53 11.03 1.41 7.96
C ILE A 53 11.74 1.13 9.29
N PHE A 54 11.67 -0.08 9.83
CA PHE A 54 12.38 -0.46 11.05
C PHE A 54 13.90 -0.29 10.93
N SER A 55 14.46 -0.61 9.76
CA SER A 55 15.88 -0.41 9.48
C SER A 55 16.25 1.09 9.44
N MET A 56 15.38 1.94 8.87
CA MET A 56 15.58 3.39 8.88
C MET A 56 15.45 3.97 10.29
N LEU A 57 14.47 3.55 11.08
CA LEU A 57 14.32 3.95 12.48
C LEU A 57 15.59 3.61 13.27
N THR A 58 16.15 2.41 13.06
CA THR A 58 17.40 1.98 13.71
C THR A 58 18.58 2.88 13.37
N MET A 59 18.71 3.27 12.11
CA MET A 59 19.83 4.10 11.63
C MET A 59 19.77 5.53 12.18
N PHE A 60 18.56 6.10 12.30
CA PHE A 60 18.39 7.53 12.51
C PHE A 60 17.87 7.92 13.90
N ILE A 61 17.30 6.97 14.66
CA ILE A 61 16.78 7.22 16.00
C ILE A 61 17.63 6.42 17.01
N PRO A 62 18.44 7.10 17.84
CA PRO A 62 19.19 6.45 18.91
C PRO A 62 18.25 5.70 19.86
N GLY A 63 18.58 4.45 20.19
CA GLY A 63 17.76 3.62 21.08
C GLY A 63 16.46 3.09 20.46
N ALA A 64 16.29 3.17 19.13
CA ALA A 64 15.13 2.60 18.45
C ALA A 64 15.00 1.08 18.61
N ILE A 65 16.11 0.38 18.84
CA ILE A 65 16.12 -1.06 19.10
C ILE A 65 16.48 -1.30 20.57
N GLN A 66 15.73 -2.20 21.19
CA GLN A 66 15.98 -2.62 22.56
C GLN A 66 17.28 -3.44 22.61
N SER A 67 18.33 -2.84 23.18
CA SER A 67 19.68 -3.39 23.24
C SER A 67 20.05 -3.95 24.61
N HIS A 68 19.37 -3.49 25.67
CA HIS A 68 19.60 -3.92 27.05
C HIS A 68 18.26 -4.27 27.68
N SER A 69 18.12 -5.54 28.04
CA SER A 69 16.97 -6.04 28.77
C SER A 69 17.43 -7.08 29.77
N SER A 70 16.85 -7.03 30.98
CA SER A 70 17.01 -8.07 32.01
C SER A 70 16.47 -9.43 31.55
N ASP A 71 15.56 -9.43 30.57
CA ASP A 71 15.10 -10.62 29.85
C ASP A 71 15.58 -10.59 28.39
N SER A 72 16.30 -11.62 27.95
CA SER A 72 16.83 -11.74 26.57
C SER A 72 15.77 -11.73 25.45
N THR A 73 14.49 -11.67 25.81
CA THR A 73 13.32 -11.93 24.97
C THR A 73 12.81 -10.69 24.23
N THR A 74 13.37 -9.52 24.55
CA THR A 74 13.06 -8.23 23.92
C THR A 74 14.22 -7.68 23.08
N ILE A 75 15.41 -8.28 23.18
CA ILE A 75 16.59 -7.84 22.45
C ILE A 75 16.32 -7.90 20.94
N GLY A 76 16.70 -6.84 20.23
CA GLY A 76 16.52 -6.76 18.78
C GLY A 76 15.09 -6.44 18.33
N LYS A 77 14.15 -6.15 19.24
CA LYS A 77 12.83 -5.62 18.90
C LYS A 77 12.87 -4.09 18.82
N VAL A 78 12.08 -3.51 17.91
CA VAL A 78 11.86 -2.06 17.86
C VAL A 78 11.12 -1.65 19.13
N ASP A 79 11.60 -0.60 19.80
CA ASP A 79 10.96 -0.08 21.00
C ASP A 79 9.50 0.34 20.69
N PRO A 80 8.50 -0.12 21.46
CA PRO A 80 7.10 0.21 21.21
C PRO A 80 6.84 1.72 21.16
N THR A 81 7.47 2.48 22.05
CA THR A 81 7.32 3.94 22.13
C THR A 81 7.88 4.61 20.87
N VAL A 82 9.04 4.14 20.39
CA VAL A 82 9.65 4.65 19.16
C VAL A 82 8.79 4.29 17.95
N ASN A 83 8.31 3.05 17.88
CA ASN A 83 7.41 2.62 16.81
C ASN A 83 6.14 3.47 16.76
N GLU A 84 5.51 3.72 17.91
CA GLU A 84 4.29 4.53 17.99
C GLU A 84 4.50 5.98 17.57
N ASN A 85 5.61 6.58 17.97
CA ASN A 85 5.86 8.00 17.74
C ASN A 85 6.43 8.32 16.36
N TYR A 86 7.16 7.39 15.73
CA TYR A 86 7.94 7.69 14.52
C TYR A 86 7.59 6.83 13.31
N TYR A 87 6.92 5.67 13.46
CA TYR A 87 6.67 4.77 12.34
C TYR A 87 5.93 5.45 11.18
N TYR A 88 4.87 6.19 11.46
CA TYR A 88 4.05 6.84 10.43
C TYR A 88 4.83 7.93 9.67
N LEU A 89 5.72 8.66 10.36
CA LEU A 89 6.59 9.66 9.74
C LEU A 89 7.60 8.99 8.80
N TYR A 90 8.23 7.90 9.24
CA TYR A 90 9.18 7.16 8.43
C TYR A 90 8.51 6.40 7.27
N LEU A 91 7.28 5.92 7.45
CA LEU A 91 6.45 5.39 6.36
C LEU A 91 6.17 6.47 5.30
N MET A 92 5.81 7.68 5.74
CA MET A 92 5.58 8.82 4.84
C MET A 92 6.87 9.20 4.09
N LEU A 93 8.01 9.28 4.79
CA LEU A 93 9.33 9.54 4.19
C LEU A 93 9.72 8.46 3.18
N PHE A 94 9.49 7.19 3.50
CA PHE A 94 9.76 6.07 2.61
C PHE A 94 8.88 6.15 1.35
N TYR A 95 7.59 6.43 1.49
CA TYR A 95 6.70 6.65 0.36
C TYR A 95 7.05 7.89 -0.45
N PHE A 96 7.57 8.94 0.18
CA PHE A 96 8.11 10.10 -0.53
C PHE A 96 9.32 9.73 -1.39
N ILE A 97 10.26 8.93 -0.88
CA ILE A 97 11.39 8.43 -1.67
C ILE A 97 10.90 7.60 -2.86
N LEU A 98 9.95 6.69 -2.66
CA LEU A 98 9.35 5.92 -3.76
C LEU A 98 8.66 6.83 -4.78
N LEU A 99 7.95 7.87 -4.33
CA LEU A 99 7.31 8.86 -5.20
C LEU A 99 8.34 9.59 -6.08
N LEU A 100 9.53 9.90 -5.57
CA LEU A 100 10.60 10.50 -6.40
C LEU A 100 11.00 9.56 -7.55
N PHE A 101 11.09 8.25 -7.30
CA PHE A 101 11.32 7.26 -8.36
C PHE A 101 10.13 7.14 -9.32
N VAL A 102 8.88 7.22 -8.81
CA VAL A 102 7.68 7.26 -9.66
C VAL A 102 7.78 8.45 -10.61
N ILE A 103 8.00 9.66 -10.09
CA ILE A 103 8.11 10.88 -10.88
C ILE A 103 9.23 10.75 -11.93
N LEU A 104 10.40 10.26 -11.53
CA LEU A 104 11.52 10.03 -12.45
C LEU A 104 11.12 9.10 -13.61
N PHE A 105 10.57 7.92 -13.32
CA PHE A 105 10.20 6.96 -14.36
C PHE A 105 9.04 7.43 -15.22
N THR A 106 8.04 8.07 -14.60
CA THR A 106 6.91 8.65 -15.32
C THR A 106 7.38 9.73 -16.27
N VAL A 107 8.25 10.65 -15.85
CA VAL A 107 8.82 11.68 -16.72
C VAL A 107 9.59 11.05 -17.89
N LEU A 108 10.47 10.08 -17.61
CA LEU A 108 11.23 9.39 -18.66
C LEU A 108 10.30 8.67 -19.66
N ARG A 109 9.25 8.00 -19.18
CA ARG A 109 8.26 7.31 -20.02
C ARG A 109 7.49 8.31 -20.86
N CYS A 110 6.96 9.37 -20.25
CA CYS A 110 6.22 10.43 -20.92
C CYS A 110 7.06 11.10 -22.01
N LEU A 111 8.33 11.41 -21.75
CA LEU A 111 9.22 11.98 -22.76
C LEU A 111 9.42 11.02 -23.95
N ARG A 112 9.61 9.72 -23.68
CA ARG A 112 9.77 8.70 -24.72
C ARG A 112 8.52 8.55 -25.57
N GLU A 113 7.35 8.48 -24.96
CA GLU A 113 6.08 8.29 -25.66
C GLU A 113 5.63 9.55 -26.38
N TYR A 114 5.70 10.71 -25.73
CA TYR A 114 5.35 12.00 -26.33
C TYR A 114 6.19 12.32 -27.57
N ARG A 115 7.49 11.96 -27.57
CA ARG A 115 8.32 12.11 -28.77
C ARG A 115 7.81 11.28 -29.96
N LYS A 116 7.21 10.11 -29.70
CA LYS A 116 6.68 9.20 -30.73
C LYS A 116 5.28 9.55 -31.19
N THR A 117 4.38 9.86 -30.26
CA THR A 117 2.94 10.02 -30.54
C THR A 117 2.50 11.49 -30.64
N LYS A 118 3.27 12.42 -30.05
CA LYS A 118 2.89 13.83 -29.83
C LYS A 118 1.58 14.02 -29.06
N ASP A 119 1.12 12.97 -28.38
CA ASP A 119 -0.13 12.98 -27.63
C ASP A 119 0.05 13.62 -26.25
N ARG A 120 -0.60 14.76 -26.03
CA ARG A 120 -0.58 15.50 -24.76
C ARG A 120 -1.37 14.79 -23.66
N GLU A 121 -2.25 13.85 -24.00
CA GLU A 121 -3.05 13.12 -23.02
C GLU A 121 -2.19 12.26 -22.09
N ILE A 122 -1.05 11.78 -22.59
CA ILE A 122 -0.06 10.99 -21.83
C ILE A 122 0.46 11.78 -20.63
N ILE A 123 0.69 13.09 -20.80
CA ILE A 123 1.17 13.98 -19.73
C ILE A 123 0.08 14.16 -18.68
N SER A 124 -1.17 14.31 -19.10
CA SER A 124 -2.31 14.48 -18.17
C SER A 124 -2.51 13.23 -17.31
N ARG A 125 -2.39 12.02 -17.91
CA ARG A 125 -2.48 10.75 -17.18
C ARG A 125 -1.36 10.59 -16.15
N ALA A 126 -0.14 11.00 -16.51
CA ALA A 126 1.00 11.01 -15.60
C ALA A 126 0.79 11.94 -14.40
N ILE A 127 0.30 13.16 -14.62
CA ILE A 127 0.00 14.11 -13.54
C ILE A 127 -1.04 13.52 -12.57
N VAL A 128 -2.11 12.91 -13.10
CA VAL A 128 -3.16 12.28 -12.28
C VAL A 128 -2.60 11.13 -11.44
N LEU A 129 -1.73 10.29 -12.03
CA LEU A 129 -1.06 9.20 -11.30
C LEU A 129 -0.25 9.75 -10.13
N VAL A 130 0.59 10.75 -10.38
CA VAL A 130 1.45 11.37 -9.35
C VAL A 130 0.61 12.02 -8.26
N ILE A 131 -0.46 12.74 -8.60
CA ILE A 131 -1.38 13.33 -7.61
C ILE A 131 -2.04 12.23 -6.76
N GLY A 132 -2.49 11.14 -7.38
CA GLY A 132 -3.05 10.00 -6.67
C GLY A 132 -2.07 9.39 -5.67
N ASP A 133 -0.80 9.23 -6.07
CA ASP A 133 0.24 8.71 -5.19
C ASP A 133 0.60 9.68 -4.06
N ILE A 134 0.58 10.99 -4.30
CA ILE A 134 0.74 12.02 -3.25
C ILE A 134 -0.39 11.91 -2.23
N ILE A 135 -1.64 11.77 -2.67
CA ILE A 135 -2.78 11.60 -1.75
C ILE A 135 -2.57 10.34 -0.90
N LEU A 136 -2.19 9.22 -1.52
CA LEU A 136 -1.97 7.96 -0.80
C LEU A 136 -0.79 8.01 0.16
N MET A 137 0.26 8.76 -0.17
CA MET A 137 1.42 8.99 0.69
C MET A 137 1.03 9.62 2.03
N PHE A 138 0.03 10.50 2.05
CA PHE A 138 -0.47 11.10 3.29
C PHE A 138 -1.59 10.30 3.96
N VAL A 139 -2.53 9.78 3.17
CA VAL A 139 -3.72 9.12 3.71
C VAL A 139 -3.40 7.80 4.42
N GLY A 140 -2.44 7.01 3.90
CA GLY A 140 -2.02 5.76 4.54
C GLY A 140 -1.50 5.98 5.97
N PRO A 141 -0.45 6.80 6.17
CA PRO A 141 0.03 7.17 7.49
C PRO A 141 -1.03 7.80 8.40
N LEU A 142 -1.91 8.65 7.84
CA LEU A 142 -3.00 9.26 8.61
C LEU A 142 -3.95 8.21 9.19
N PHE A 143 -4.36 7.20 8.42
CA PHE A 143 -5.24 6.15 8.93
C PHE A 143 -4.55 5.28 9.99
N LEU A 144 -3.25 5.03 9.86
CA LEU A 144 -2.48 4.37 10.92
C LEU A 144 -2.47 5.20 12.21
N GLN A 145 -2.31 6.52 12.11
CA GLN A 145 -2.34 7.42 13.27
C GLN A 145 -3.74 7.46 13.93
N ILE A 146 -4.80 7.40 13.14
CA ILE A 146 -6.17 7.29 13.67
C ILE A 146 -6.34 5.99 14.46
N HIS A 147 -5.93 4.84 13.90
CA HIS A 147 -5.98 3.54 14.60
C HIS A 147 -5.10 3.53 15.85
N GLN A 148 -3.92 4.16 15.80
CA GLN A 148 -3.05 4.35 16.96
C GLN A 148 -3.79 5.01 18.12
N GLY A 149 -4.48 6.13 17.86
CA GLY A 149 -5.24 6.84 18.89
C GLY A 149 -6.33 5.98 19.52
N TYR A 150 -7.06 5.21 18.72
CA TYR A 150 -8.07 4.27 19.24
C TYR A 150 -7.47 3.11 20.05
N PHE A 151 -6.35 2.55 19.59
CA PHE A 151 -5.71 1.41 20.24
C PHE A 151 -5.07 1.79 21.58
N GLN A 152 -4.49 2.98 21.68
CA GLN A 152 -4.00 3.54 22.94
C GLN A 152 -5.15 3.79 23.92
N TYR A 153 -6.23 4.43 23.47
CA TYR A 153 -7.38 4.73 24.34
C TYR A 153 -8.06 3.46 24.88
N SER A 154 -8.12 2.39 24.09
CA SER A 154 -8.79 1.13 24.45
C SER A 154 -7.92 0.15 25.25
N GLY A 155 -6.62 0.41 25.40
CA GLY A 155 -5.66 -0.55 25.98
C GLY A 155 -5.35 -1.76 25.08
N PHE A 156 -5.89 -1.80 23.86
CA PHE A 156 -5.65 -2.90 22.93
C PHE A 156 -4.19 -2.96 22.47
N GLN A 157 -3.52 -1.80 22.38
CA GLN A 157 -2.09 -1.72 22.09
C GLN A 157 -1.25 -2.44 23.16
N ASP A 158 -1.52 -2.17 24.45
CA ASP A 158 -0.80 -2.80 25.56
C ASP A 158 -1.00 -4.32 25.57
N TRP A 159 -2.22 -4.77 25.25
CA TRP A 159 -2.50 -6.19 25.11
C TRP A 159 -1.67 -6.83 23.98
N LEU A 160 -1.58 -6.21 22.80
CA LEU A 160 -0.76 -6.71 21.70
C LEU A 160 0.73 -6.76 22.05
N VAL A 161 1.25 -5.73 22.74
CA VAL A 161 2.63 -5.68 23.21
C VAL A 161 2.89 -6.79 24.23
N SER A 162 2.00 -6.97 25.21
CA SER A 162 2.12 -8.04 26.21
C SER A 162 2.12 -9.43 25.56
N LEU A 163 1.31 -9.62 24.51
CA LEU A 163 1.26 -10.87 23.75
C LEU A 163 2.59 -11.14 23.03
N SER A 164 3.23 -10.10 22.47
CA SER A 164 4.53 -10.19 21.78
C SER A 164 5.71 -10.49 22.72
N GLN A 165 5.54 -10.19 24.01
CA GLN A 165 6.55 -10.39 25.06
C GLN A 165 6.34 -11.71 25.82
N ASN A 166 5.22 -12.38 25.60
CA ASN A 166 4.89 -13.63 26.27
C ASN A 166 5.63 -14.82 25.62
N ASN A 167 6.64 -15.34 26.32
CA ASN A 167 7.50 -16.44 25.83
C ASN A 167 6.95 -17.84 26.14
N THR A 168 5.66 -17.96 26.47
CA THR A 168 5.02 -19.27 26.64
C THR A 168 4.60 -19.85 25.28
N PRO A 169 4.58 -21.19 25.10
CA PRO A 169 4.09 -21.81 23.87
C PRO A 169 2.66 -21.38 23.49
N SER A 170 1.78 -21.20 24.49
CA SER A 170 0.42 -20.71 24.30
C SER A 170 0.38 -19.24 23.88
N GLY A 171 1.26 -18.40 24.45
CA GLY A 171 1.45 -17.01 24.04
C GLY A 171 1.88 -16.90 22.58
N HIS A 172 2.86 -17.70 22.16
CA HIS A 172 3.30 -17.74 20.76
C HIS A 172 2.20 -18.19 19.80
N LEU A 173 1.42 -19.21 20.16
CA LEU A 173 0.29 -19.66 19.33
C LEU A 173 -0.76 -18.56 19.16
N ALA A 174 -1.12 -17.88 20.25
CA ALA A 174 -2.07 -16.77 20.20
C ALA A 174 -1.54 -15.61 19.33
N MET A 175 -0.27 -15.25 19.48
CA MET A 175 0.41 -14.24 18.65
C MET A 175 0.33 -14.56 17.15
N VAL A 176 0.59 -15.83 16.77
CA VAL A 176 0.50 -16.29 15.38
C VAL A 176 -0.93 -16.18 14.84
N TRP A 177 -1.95 -16.54 15.62
CA TRP A 177 -3.35 -16.40 15.18
C TRP A 177 -3.78 -14.96 14.99
N VAL A 178 -3.39 -14.08 15.93
CA VAL A 178 -3.66 -12.63 15.80
C VAL A 178 -2.95 -12.08 14.56
N PHE A 179 -1.71 -12.50 14.31
CA PHE A 179 -0.98 -12.14 13.10
C PHE A 179 -1.70 -12.58 11.82
N PHE A 180 -2.16 -13.84 11.75
CA PHE A 180 -2.89 -14.31 10.57
C PHE A 180 -4.21 -13.54 10.34
N GLY A 181 -4.95 -13.25 11.41
CA GLY A 181 -6.15 -12.41 11.34
C GLY A 181 -5.84 -11.02 10.81
N ALA A 182 -4.80 -10.38 11.36
CA ALA A 182 -4.33 -9.07 10.94
C ALA A 182 -3.84 -9.07 9.47
N PHE A 183 -3.12 -10.09 9.06
CA PHE A 183 -2.63 -10.29 7.70
C PHE A 183 -3.79 -10.45 6.69
N LEU A 184 -4.80 -11.26 7.02
CA LEU A 184 -5.98 -11.43 6.17
C LEU A 184 -6.80 -10.14 6.07
N LEU A 185 -6.95 -9.41 7.19
CA LEU A 185 -7.61 -8.11 7.21
C LEU A 185 -6.86 -7.09 6.34
N TYR A 186 -5.53 -7.06 6.45
CA TYR A 186 -4.66 -6.27 5.59
C TYR A 186 -4.88 -6.62 4.11
N CYS A 187 -4.78 -7.90 3.75
CA CYS A 187 -4.96 -8.37 2.37
C CYS A 187 -6.37 -8.07 1.83
N PHE A 188 -7.40 -8.17 2.67
CA PHE A 188 -8.76 -7.81 2.29
C PHE A 188 -8.88 -6.31 1.99
N GLY A 189 -8.33 -5.44 2.85
CA GLY A 189 -8.28 -4.00 2.62
C GLY A 189 -7.54 -3.64 1.32
N VAL A 190 -6.39 -4.26 1.07
CA VAL A 190 -5.65 -4.10 -0.19
C VAL A 190 -6.46 -4.60 -1.38
N ALA A 191 -7.17 -5.73 -1.26
CA ALA A 191 -8.04 -6.25 -2.32
C ALA A 191 -9.18 -5.27 -2.66
N VAL A 192 -9.79 -4.62 -1.65
CA VAL A 192 -10.80 -3.57 -1.85
C VAL A 192 -10.20 -2.35 -2.55
N LEU A 193 -9.00 -1.91 -2.14
CA LEU A 193 -8.27 -0.82 -2.79
C LEU A 193 -7.99 -1.15 -4.26
N VAL A 194 -7.43 -2.33 -4.55
CA VAL A 194 -7.16 -2.77 -5.93
C VAL A 194 -8.45 -2.90 -6.74
N TRP A 195 -9.53 -3.40 -6.12
CA TRP A 195 -10.85 -3.50 -6.75
C TRP A 195 -11.44 -2.14 -7.13
N SER A 196 -11.13 -1.08 -6.37
CA SER A 196 -11.60 0.27 -6.66
C SER A 196 -11.10 0.85 -7.99
N LYS A 197 -9.91 0.42 -8.44
CA LYS A 197 -9.23 0.88 -9.67
C LYS A 197 -9.02 2.39 -9.75
N VAL A 198 -8.90 3.09 -8.62
CA VAL A 198 -8.65 4.54 -8.58
C VAL A 198 -7.17 4.86 -8.42
N PHE A 199 -6.51 4.20 -7.47
CA PHE A 199 -5.14 4.50 -7.08
C PHE A 199 -4.30 3.22 -7.04
N ASN A 200 -3.03 3.34 -7.44
CA ASN A 200 -2.05 2.25 -7.34
C ASN A 200 -1.24 2.34 -6.05
N GLY A 201 -0.88 3.55 -5.64
CA GLY A 201 0.00 3.81 -4.50
C GLY A 201 1.47 3.83 -4.92
N PRO A 202 2.32 4.61 -4.23
CA PRO A 202 3.71 4.87 -4.66
C PRO A 202 4.52 3.59 -4.98
N TYR A 203 4.39 2.55 -4.15
CA TYR A 203 5.08 1.28 -4.34
C TYR A 203 4.65 0.54 -5.63
N ASN A 204 3.34 0.39 -5.88
CA ASN A 204 2.86 -0.29 -7.09
C ASN A 204 3.05 0.58 -8.35
N SER A 205 2.97 1.90 -8.19
CA SER A 205 3.25 2.86 -9.26
C SER A 205 4.69 2.77 -9.72
N VAL A 206 5.66 2.69 -8.81
CA VAL A 206 7.08 2.56 -9.17
C VAL A 206 7.33 1.33 -10.05
N ALA A 207 6.74 0.18 -9.70
CA ALA A 207 6.87 -1.04 -10.48
C ALA A 207 6.18 -0.93 -11.85
N THR A 208 5.01 -0.28 -11.90
CA THR A 208 4.24 -0.07 -13.14
C THR A 208 4.95 0.87 -14.10
N GLU A 209 5.54 1.94 -13.59
CA GLU A 209 6.26 2.92 -14.39
C GLU A 209 7.59 2.36 -14.89
N PHE A 210 8.30 1.60 -14.05
CA PHE A 210 9.49 0.86 -14.45
C PHE A 210 9.20 -0.16 -15.56
N MET A 211 8.11 -0.92 -15.44
CA MET A 211 7.61 -1.85 -16.48
C MET A 211 7.45 -1.15 -17.84
N GLY A 212 6.91 0.09 -17.82
CA GLY A 212 6.74 0.92 -19.03
C GLY A 212 8.06 1.31 -19.71
N LEU A 213 9.16 1.33 -18.96
CA LEU A 213 10.49 1.65 -19.48
C LEU A 213 11.22 0.42 -20.02
N THR A 214 11.21 -0.70 -19.28
CA THR A 214 12.12 -1.85 -19.48
C THR A 214 11.55 -3.01 -20.29
N LYS A 215 10.29 -2.96 -20.70
CA LYS A 215 9.54 -4.09 -21.33
C LYS A 215 9.40 -5.33 -20.44
N TRP A 216 9.84 -5.26 -19.17
CA TRP A 216 9.67 -6.35 -18.23
C TRP A 216 8.18 -6.55 -17.92
N SER A 217 7.82 -7.72 -17.40
CA SER A 217 6.48 -7.92 -16.84
C SER A 217 6.33 -7.16 -15.52
N TYR A 218 5.08 -6.92 -15.10
CA TYR A 218 4.80 -6.32 -13.79
C TYR A 218 5.40 -7.14 -12.65
N LEU A 219 5.31 -8.47 -12.73
CA LEU A 219 5.87 -9.38 -11.72
C LEU A 219 7.39 -9.23 -11.60
N GLN A 220 8.10 -9.23 -12.73
CA GLN A 220 9.56 -9.02 -12.74
C GLN A 220 9.96 -7.66 -12.18
N SER A 221 9.23 -6.61 -12.56
CA SER A 221 9.46 -5.25 -12.07
C SER A 221 9.25 -5.19 -10.55
N ARG A 222 8.17 -5.80 -10.05
CA ARG A 222 7.87 -5.86 -8.63
C ARG A 222 8.94 -6.62 -7.84
N ILE A 223 9.36 -7.80 -8.30
CA ILE A 223 10.41 -8.60 -7.64
C ILE A 223 11.70 -7.80 -7.54
N LEU A 224 12.11 -7.09 -8.61
CA LEU A 224 13.29 -6.23 -8.56
C LEU A 224 13.16 -5.15 -7.48
N TRP A 225 12.01 -4.46 -7.42
CA TRP A 225 11.78 -3.42 -6.42
C TRP A 225 11.73 -3.96 -5.00
N ASP A 226 11.15 -5.14 -4.78
CA ASP A 226 11.19 -5.84 -3.49
C ASP A 226 12.63 -6.13 -3.07
N VAL A 227 13.46 -6.63 -3.99
CA VAL A 227 14.89 -6.89 -3.73
C VAL A 227 15.64 -5.59 -3.42
N ILE A 228 15.40 -4.51 -4.17
CA ILE A 228 16.04 -3.21 -3.93
C ILE A 228 15.67 -2.67 -2.55
N ILE A 229 14.40 -2.70 -2.18
CA ILE A 229 13.92 -2.25 -0.87
C ILE A 229 14.52 -3.10 0.24
N PHE A 230 14.58 -4.41 0.05
CA PHE A 230 15.18 -5.33 1.00
C PHE A 230 16.69 -5.07 1.18
N LEU A 231 17.45 -4.90 0.09
CA LEU A 231 18.87 -4.58 0.14
C LEU A 231 19.14 -3.22 0.77
N PHE A 232 18.28 -2.23 0.50
CA PHE A 232 18.32 -0.93 1.16
C PHE A 232 18.14 -1.09 2.68
N ALA A 233 17.10 -1.82 3.11
CA ALA A 233 16.83 -2.09 4.53
C ALA A 233 18.03 -2.78 5.21
N LEU A 234 18.55 -3.84 4.58
CA LEU A 234 19.70 -4.59 5.07
C LEU A 234 20.92 -3.69 5.24
N THR A 235 21.23 -2.86 4.24
CA THR A 235 22.38 -1.95 4.28
C THR A 235 22.22 -0.90 5.38
N MET A 236 21.03 -0.32 5.52
CA MET A 236 20.72 0.67 6.57
C MET A 236 20.91 0.08 7.96
N PHE A 237 20.36 -1.11 8.21
CA PHE A 237 20.45 -1.74 9.52
C PHE A 237 21.87 -2.22 9.86
N LEU A 238 22.58 -2.84 8.90
CA LEU A 238 23.96 -3.27 9.13
C LEU A 238 24.91 -2.10 9.38
N SER A 239 24.65 -0.94 8.76
CA SER A 239 25.43 0.28 8.94
C SER A 239 25.03 1.08 10.18
N ALA A 240 23.95 0.71 10.87
CA ALA A 240 23.48 1.44 12.04
C ALA A 240 24.54 1.46 13.15
N PRO A 241 24.95 2.65 13.62
CA PRO A 241 25.93 2.78 14.70
C PRO A 241 25.29 2.43 16.04
N GLY A 242 26.11 2.02 17.00
CA GLY A 242 25.68 1.85 18.40
C GLY A 242 24.98 0.52 18.74
N TYR A 243 24.83 -0.40 17.80
CA TYR A 243 24.28 -1.75 18.06
C TYR A 243 25.34 -2.83 17.87
N SER A 244 25.48 -3.71 18.88
CA SER A 244 26.34 -4.89 18.81
C SER A 244 25.83 -5.90 17.79
N TRP A 245 26.70 -6.83 17.36
CA TRP A 245 26.32 -7.89 16.44
C TRP A 245 25.20 -8.78 16.99
N ASP A 246 25.17 -9.04 18.29
CA ASP A 246 24.12 -9.84 18.93
C ASP A 246 22.74 -9.19 18.79
N VAL A 247 22.65 -7.87 19.00
CA VAL A 247 21.41 -7.10 18.79
C VAL A 247 20.99 -7.14 17.32
N LYS A 248 21.96 -7.05 16.40
CA LYS A 248 21.70 -7.11 14.97
C LYS A 248 21.15 -8.47 14.54
N VAL A 249 21.77 -9.56 15.01
CA VAL A 249 21.30 -10.93 14.76
C VAL A 249 19.90 -11.13 15.34
N ALA A 250 19.66 -10.70 16.58
CA ALA A 250 18.35 -10.80 17.21
C ALA A 250 17.26 -10.04 16.43
N PHE A 251 17.56 -8.86 15.89
CA PHE A 251 16.64 -8.13 15.02
C PHE A 251 16.26 -8.93 13.77
N PHE A 252 17.25 -9.49 13.06
CA PHE A 252 16.95 -10.35 11.91
C PHE A 252 16.13 -11.58 12.33
N SER A 253 16.43 -12.19 13.47
CA SER A 253 15.65 -13.32 14.00
C SER A 253 14.22 -12.96 14.44
N ASN A 254 13.90 -11.69 14.67
CA ASN A 254 12.54 -11.24 14.97
C ASN A 254 11.76 -10.83 13.71
N TYR A 255 12.44 -10.26 12.71
CA TYR A 255 11.77 -9.67 11.55
C TYR A 255 11.95 -10.42 10.22
N LEU A 256 13.03 -11.19 10.05
CA LEU A 256 13.28 -12.10 8.91
C LEU A 256 12.79 -13.52 9.19
N VAL A 257 11.57 -13.63 9.70
CA VAL A 257 10.94 -14.92 10.05
C VAL A 257 9.74 -15.21 9.15
N PHE A 258 8.96 -16.23 9.52
CA PHE A 258 7.81 -16.71 8.76
C PHE A 258 6.84 -15.60 8.32
N GLY A 259 6.64 -14.55 9.13
CA GLY A 259 5.77 -13.43 8.75
C GLY A 259 6.23 -12.70 7.49
N MET A 260 7.53 -12.46 7.31
CA MET A 260 8.06 -11.85 6.08
C MET A 260 7.85 -12.76 4.86
N ILE A 261 8.00 -14.08 5.05
CA ILE A 261 7.73 -15.08 4.01
C ILE A 261 6.25 -15.02 3.60
N ILE A 262 5.33 -14.99 4.58
CA ILE A 262 3.89 -14.88 4.34
C ILE A 262 3.55 -13.56 3.64
N PHE A 263 4.13 -12.44 4.04
CA PHE A 263 3.90 -11.16 3.36
C PHE A 263 4.43 -11.17 1.92
N THR A 264 5.60 -11.77 1.69
CA THR A 264 6.23 -11.79 0.37
C THR A 264 5.47 -12.69 -0.61
N PHE A 265 5.13 -13.91 -0.19
CA PHE A 265 4.52 -14.91 -1.09
C PHE A 265 3.00 -15.03 -0.94
N GLY A 266 2.48 -14.84 0.27
CA GLY A 266 1.06 -15.02 0.60
C GLY A 266 0.17 -13.84 0.21
N THR A 267 0.68 -12.60 0.25
CA THR A 267 -0.14 -11.39 0.00
C THR A 267 -0.83 -11.44 -1.36
N GLY A 268 -0.11 -11.84 -2.42
CA GLY A 268 -0.67 -11.95 -3.77
C GLY A 268 -1.76 -13.04 -3.87
N LEU A 269 -1.54 -14.18 -3.23
CA LEU A 269 -2.51 -15.28 -3.18
C LEU A 269 -3.79 -14.87 -2.43
N ALA A 270 -3.64 -14.26 -1.26
CA ALA A 270 -4.75 -13.80 -0.43
C ALA A 270 -5.58 -12.71 -1.13
N ILE A 271 -4.94 -11.72 -1.76
CA ILE A 271 -5.65 -10.69 -2.54
C ILE A 271 -6.45 -11.33 -3.69
N ASN A 272 -5.83 -12.26 -4.43
CA ASN A 272 -6.49 -12.97 -5.53
C ASN A 272 -7.65 -13.86 -5.07
N PHE A 273 -7.61 -14.36 -3.82
CA PHE A 273 -8.73 -15.06 -3.21
C PHE A 273 -9.91 -14.11 -2.90
N PHE A 274 -9.65 -12.90 -2.41
CA PHE A 274 -10.71 -11.93 -2.08
C PHE A 274 -11.35 -11.26 -3.30
N LEU A 275 -10.58 -11.02 -4.37
CA LEU A 275 -11.07 -10.29 -5.55
C LEU A 275 -12.34 -10.89 -6.21
N PRO A 276 -12.47 -12.22 -6.41
CA PRO A 276 -13.70 -12.85 -6.90
C PRO A 276 -14.90 -12.64 -5.96
N ILE A 277 -14.68 -12.67 -4.65
CA ILE A 277 -15.72 -12.47 -3.64
C ILE A 277 -16.22 -11.02 -3.72
N LEU A 278 -15.29 -10.05 -3.75
CA LEU A 278 -15.62 -8.63 -3.90
C LEU A 278 -16.38 -8.35 -5.20
N LYS A 279 -16.01 -9.00 -6.30
CA LYS A 279 -16.73 -8.92 -7.58
C LYS A 279 -18.18 -9.43 -7.48
N LYS A 280 -18.42 -10.47 -6.68
CA LYS A 280 -19.76 -11.04 -6.48
C LYS A 280 -20.63 -10.14 -5.63
N ILE A 281 -20.07 -9.55 -4.57
CA ILE A 281 -20.80 -8.67 -3.64
C ILE A 281 -21.05 -7.30 -4.27
N TRP A 282 -20.05 -6.72 -4.94
CA TRP A 282 -20.11 -5.36 -5.45
C TRP A 282 -19.49 -5.21 -6.83
N ASN A 283 -20.33 -5.32 -7.87
CA ASN A 283 -19.92 -5.12 -9.25
C ASN A 283 -20.26 -3.70 -9.74
N HIS A 284 -19.44 -2.73 -9.32
CA HIS A 284 -19.58 -1.34 -9.77
C HIS A 284 -19.30 -1.14 -11.27
N GLU A 285 -18.79 -2.15 -11.99
CA GLU A 285 -18.64 -2.08 -13.45
C GLU A 285 -20.00 -2.19 -14.16
N LYS A 286 -20.99 -2.85 -13.55
CA LYS A 286 -22.37 -2.86 -14.08
C LYS A 286 -23.01 -1.46 -14.06
N LEU A 287 -22.64 -0.61 -13.11
CA LEU A 287 -23.05 0.81 -13.08
C LEU A 287 -22.46 1.63 -14.24
N TYR A 288 -21.35 1.18 -14.83
CA TYR A 288 -20.72 1.84 -15.99
C TYR A 288 -21.41 1.47 -17.30
N LEU A 289 -21.85 0.22 -17.45
CA LEU A 289 -22.60 -0.25 -18.62
C LEU A 289 -23.94 0.46 -18.78
N SER A 290 -24.69 0.63 -17.69
CA SER A 290 -25.98 1.33 -17.72
C SER A 290 -25.84 2.81 -18.13
N VAL A 291 -24.74 3.46 -17.76
CA VAL A 291 -24.48 4.87 -18.10
C VAL A 291 -24.06 5.04 -19.55
N ASN A 292 -23.20 4.16 -20.09
CA ASN A 292 -22.85 4.20 -21.52
C ASN A 292 -24.03 3.86 -22.43
N GLU A 293 -24.90 2.93 -22.01
CA GLU A 293 -26.16 2.67 -22.71
C GLU A 293 -27.10 3.89 -22.66
N TYR A 294 -27.17 4.57 -21.51
CA TYR A 294 -27.94 5.79 -21.36
C TYR A 294 -27.42 6.93 -22.25
N GLU A 295 -26.10 7.14 -22.33
CA GLU A 295 -25.52 8.13 -23.24
C GLU A 295 -25.73 7.81 -24.72
N LYS A 296 -25.64 6.53 -25.11
CA LYS A 296 -25.97 6.10 -26.47
C LYS A 296 -27.43 6.41 -26.80
N ARG A 297 -28.35 6.19 -25.85
CA ARG A 297 -29.77 6.53 -26.00
C ARG A 297 -29.99 8.04 -26.12
N LEU A 298 -29.34 8.86 -25.29
CA LEU A 298 -29.43 10.33 -25.37
C LEU A 298 -28.96 10.86 -26.73
N LYS A 299 -27.79 10.42 -27.21
CA LYS A 299 -27.28 10.82 -28.54
C LYS A 299 -28.19 10.37 -29.68
N MET A 300 -28.86 9.23 -29.52
CA MET A 300 -29.82 8.73 -30.51
C MET A 300 -31.09 9.62 -30.52
N ILE A 301 -31.59 10.03 -29.35
CA ILE A 301 -32.73 10.96 -29.20
C ILE A 301 -32.39 12.34 -29.79
N GLU A 302 -31.22 12.89 -29.49
CA GLU A 302 -30.76 14.16 -30.06
C GLU A 302 -30.68 14.11 -31.59
N LYS A 303 -30.21 12.99 -32.15
CA LYS A 303 -30.14 12.79 -33.60
C LYS A 303 -31.54 12.72 -34.23
N ILE A 304 -32.50 12.07 -33.57
CA ILE A 304 -33.90 12.00 -34.02
C ILE A 304 -34.53 13.40 -34.02
N ASN A 305 -34.36 14.16 -32.92
CA ASN A 305 -34.92 15.51 -32.81
C ASN A 305 -34.30 16.50 -33.81
N LYS A 306 -33.02 16.34 -34.12
CA LYS A 306 -32.33 17.16 -35.12
C LYS A 306 -32.80 16.87 -36.55
N ASN A 307 -33.10 15.60 -36.86
CA ASN A 307 -33.63 15.23 -38.16
C ASN A 307 -35.08 15.72 -38.35
N ASN A 308 -35.90 15.69 -37.30
CA ASN A 308 -37.29 16.15 -37.35
C ASN A 308 -37.42 17.68 -37.49
N SER A 309 -36.43 18.44 -37.04
CA SER A 309 -36.41 19.92 -37.16
C SER A 309 -35.87 20.43 -38.50
N THR A 310 -35.25 19.58 -39.32
CA THR A 310 -34.80 19.91 -40.69
C THR A 310 -35.84 19.58 -41.78
N THR A 311 -36.95 18.93 -41.40
CA THR A 311 -38.04 18.52 -42.30
C THR A 311 -39.31 19.37 -42.13
N ALA A 312 -39.26 20.44 -41.33
CA ALA A 312 -40.28 21.47 -41.20
C ALA A 312 -39.78 22.77 -41.83
#